data_AF-A0A1H9XNJ0-F1
#
_entry.id   AF-A0A1H9XNJ0-F1
#
_cell.length_a   1.000
_cell.length_b   1.000
_cell.length_c   1.000
_cell.angle_alpha   90.00
_cell.angle_beta   90.00
_cell.angle_gamma   90.00
#
_symmetry.space_group_name_H-M   'P 1'
#
loop_
_entity.id
_entity.type
_entity.pdbx_description
1 polymer ?
#
loop_
_entity_poly.entity_id
_entity_poly.type
_entity_poly.pdbx_seq_one_letter_code
_entity_poly.pdbx_strand_id
1 'polypeptide(L)'
;MAWFPPCEDHAVTGGSSRLTASASDYRSTLLGLQPLNAQMKDAEMSADASNDNVQYPRTIFIRRHSVVTRLTHWLNVLCLSFLLLSGLQIFNAHPELYWGHYGADGDPAVLTIGADDAAGPSGFVRVVGVQIPTTGMLGVSEVDGEPTARAFPSWATIPSFQDLAAGRRWHFFFAWLFVINGIVYFGFSLLSGHFRRDLAPTAHELSPSHLGREVLDHARLRFPKGEEAKRYNALQKLAYLAVVVILLPLMVLTGLTMSPGIDAALPALVDIFGGRQSARTIHFITASALVIFVIVHVAMVVLSGTWNNIRSMVTGRYAIHEEGPNA
;
A
#
# COMPACT_ATOMS: atom_id res chain seq x y z
N MET A 1 -4.20 -7.70 1.49
CA MET A 1 -3.16 -6.67 1.26
C MET A 1 -2.22 -7.16 0.17
N ALA A 2 -2.50 -6.82 -1.09
CA ALA A 2 -2.09 -7.62 -2.24
C ALA A 2 -0.92 -7.13 -3.03
N TRP A 3 0.28 -7.35 -2.50
CA TRP A 3 1.45 -6.72 -3.11
C TRP A 3 2.60 -7.66 -3.42
N PHE A 4 2.39 -8.98 -3.32
CA PHE A 4 3.29 -9.99 -3.87
C PHE A 4 2.57 -10.98 -4.80
N PRO A 5 3.21 -11.40 -5.90
CA PRO A 5 2.94 -12.71 -6.48
C PRO A 5 3.50 -13.80 -5.56
N PRO A 6 2.90 -15.00 -5.49
CA PRO A 6 3.69 -16.16 -5.09
C PRO A 6 4.84 -16.28 -6.08
N CYS A 7 6.06 -16.46 -5.57
CA CYS A 7 7.11 -17.09 -6.36
C CYS A 7 6.68 -18.54 -6.59
N GLU A 8 5.78 -18.77 -7.56
CA GLU A 8 5.63 -20.09 -8.15
C GLU A 8 6.80 -20.24 -9.12
N ASP A 9 7.79 -21.03 -8.70
CA ASP A 9 8.73 -21.68 -9.60
C ASP A 9 7.90 -22.43 -10.65
N HIS A 10 7.61 -21.78 -11.77
CA HIS A 10 7.31 -22.53 -12.98
C HIS A 10 8.64 -23.06 -13.49
N ALA A 11 9.04 -24.18 -12.86
CA ALA A 11 9.69 -25.25 -13.58
C ALA A 11 8.86 -25.47 -14.84
N VAL A 12 9.41 -25.02 -15.96
CA VAL A 12 9.04 -25.56 -17.27
C VAL A 12 9.16 -27.07 -17.10
N THR A 13 8.03 -27.74 -17.02
CA THR A 13 7.95 -29.20 -17.08
C THR A 13 8.24 -29.59 -18.52
N GLY A 14 9.49 -29.40 -18.93
CA GLY A 14 10.09 -30.19 -19.98
C GLY A 14 10.14 -31.61 -19.44
N GLY A 15 9.26 -32.46 -19.96
CA GLY A 15 9.25 -33.88 -19.63
C GLY A 15 10.60 -34.49 -19.98
N SER A 16 11.50 -34.54 -18.99
CA SER A 16 12.69 -35.39 -19.07
C SER A 16 12.26 -36.78 -18.64
N SER A 17 11.86 -37.57 -19.64
CA SER A 17 11.76 -39.01 -19.54
C SER A 17 13.08 -39.54 -19.00
N ARG A 18 13.07 -40.04 -17.76
CA ARG A 18 14.16 -40.85 -17.20
C ARG A 18 14.30 -42.11 -18.06
N LEU A 19 15.28 -42.12 -18.96
CA LEU A 19 15.86 -43.35 -19.46
C LEU A 19 16.98 -43.73 -18.51
N THR A 20 16.69 -44.71 -17.67
CA THR A 20 17.68 -45.53 -16.98
C THR A 20 18.48 -46.29 -18.03
N ALA A 21 19.71 -45.87 -18.31
CA ALA A 21 20.66 -46.67 -19.08
C ALA A 21 21.84 -47.03 -18.19
N SER A 22 21.88 -48.32 -17.87
CA SER A 22 22.95 -49.04 -17.19
C SER A 22 24.31 -48.77 -17.85
N ALA A 23 25.33 -48.57 -17.03
CA ALA A 23 26.72 -48.50 -17.46
C ALA A 23 27.21 -49.89 -17.91
N SER A 24 27.16 -50.14 -19.21
CA SER A 24 27.85 -51.24 -19.88
C SER A 24 28.12 -50.81 -21.32
N ASP A 25 29.29 -51.20 -21.84
CA ASP A 25 29.81 -50.94 -23.19
C ASP A 25 30.41 -49.56 -23.51
N TYR A 26 31.58 -49.33 -22.94
CA TYR A 26 32.65 -48.61 -23.62
C TYR A 26 33.52 -49.61 -24.40
N ARG A 27 33.28 -49.79 -25.70
CA ARG A 27 34.30 -50.07 -26.74
C ARG A 27 33.65 -50.32 -28.09
N SER A 28 34.28 -49.83 -29.14
CA SER A 28 33.80 -49.74 -30.54
C SER A 28 32.75 -48.64 -30.71
N THR A 29 33.11 -47.47 -31.23
CA THR A 29 33.44 -47.30 -32.64
C THR A 29 34.29 -46.04 -32.82
N LEU A 30 35.57 -46.23 -33.15
CA LEU A 30 36.46 -45.19 -33.69
C LEU A 30 36.19 -45.07 -35.20
N LEU A 31 35.21 -44.26 -35.60
CA LEU A 31 35.04 -43.81 -36.98
C LEU A 31 34.06 -42.62 -37.00
N GLY A 32 34.60 -41.42 -37.08
CA GLY A 32 33.82 -40.18 -37.22
C GLY A 32 34.19 -39.07 -36.24
N LEU A 33 35.47 -38.69 -36.15
CA LEU A 33 35.85 -37.43 -35.50
C LEU A 33 35.50 -36.26 -36.43
N GLN A 34 34.25 -35.76 -36.33
CA GLN A 34 33.98 -34.39 -36.71
C GLN A 34 34.82 -33.46 -35.81
N PRO A 35 35.46 -32.40 -36.34
CA PRO A 35 36.23 -31.50 -35.51
C PRO A 35 35.30 -30.88 -34.45
N LEU A 36 35.76 -30.82 -33.20
CA LEU A 36 35.02 -30.28 -32.05
C LEU A 36 34.42 -28.88 -32.33
N ASN A 37 35.09 -28.10 -33.20
CA ASN A 37 34.61 -26.82 -33.70
C ASN A 37 33.34 -26.91 -34.57
N ALA A 38 33.16 -27.96 -35.37
CA ALA A 38 31.94 -28.14 -36.16
C ALA A 38 30.75 -28.47 -35.23
N GLN A 39 30.96 -29.33 -34.22
CA GLN A 39 29.92 -29.64 -33.24
C GLN A 39 29.55 -28.44 -32.35
N MET A 40 30.53 -27.60 -31.96
CA MET A 40 30.23 -26.35 -31.25
C MET A 40 29.49 -25.35 -32.14
N LYS A 41 29.87 -25.25 -33.41
CA LYS A 41 29.21 -24.34 -34.37
C LYS A 41 27.80 -24.81 -34.72
N ASP A 42 27.59 -26.12 -34.83
CA ASP A 42 26.27 -26.73 -35.03
C ASP A 42 25.43 -26.65 -33.75
N ALA A 43 26.03 -26.71 -32.56
CA ALA A 43 25.34 -26.48 -31.29
C ALA A 43 24.98 -25.00 -31.07
N GLU A 44 25.85 -24.04 -31.44
CA GLU A 44 25.53 -22.61 -31.49
C GLU A 44 24.46 -22.30 -32.53
N MET A 45 24.59 -22.86 -33.74
CA MET A 45 23.63 -22.65 -34.85
C MET A 45 22.29 -23.36 -34.61
N SER A 46 22.27 -24.47 -33.87
CA SER A 46 21.05 -25.16 -33.40
C SER A 46 20.40 -24.45 -32.20
N ALA A 47 21.21 -23.89 -31.30
CA ALA A 47 20.70 -23.06 -30.20
C ALA A 47 20.06 -21.77 -30.73
N ASP A 48 20.65 -21.16 -31.76
CA ASP A 48 20.10 -20.01 -32.48
C ASP A 48 18.81 -20.38 -33.22
N ALA A 49 18.82 -21.50 -33.96
CA ALA A 49 17.64 -21.99 -34.70
C ALA A 49 16.44 -22.40 -33.81
N SER A 50 16.65 -22.65 -32.51
CA SER A 50 15.56 -22.97 -31.59
C SER A 50 14.73 -21.74 -31.16
N ASN A 51 15.26 -20.53 -31.35
CA ASN A 51 14.59 -19.26 -31.00
C ASN A 51 13.94 -18.54 -32.20
N ASP A 52 14.14 -19.02 -33.43
CA ASP A 52 13.70 -18.35 -34.67
C ASP A 52 12.17 -18.31 -34.88
N ASN A 53 11.39 -19.03 -34.08
CA ASN A 53 9.93 -19.06 -34.19
C ASN A 53 9.20 -18.11 -33.22
N VAL A 54 9.93 -17.31 -32.43
CA VAL A 54 9.29 -16.35 -31.52
C VAL A 54 8.97 -15.06 -32.27
N GLN A 55 7.72 -14.94 -32.72
CA GLN A 55 7.18 -13.74 -33.36
C GLN A 55 6.96 -12.62 -32.32
N TYR A 56 7.58 -11.46 -32.54
CA TYR A 56 7.39 -10.23 -31.77
C TYR A 56 6.61 -9.20 -32.62
N PRO A 57 5.82 -8.29 -32.01
CA PRO A 57 5.58 -8.15 -30.57
C PRO A 57 4.62 -9.21 -30.02
N ARG A 58 4.91 -9.74 -28.82
CA ARG A 58 4.02 -10.68 -28.13
C ARG A 58 3.53 -10.13 -26.79
N THR A 59 2.29 -10.45 -26.43
CA THR A 59 1.70 -10.08 -25.14
C THR A 59 1.54 -11.33 -24.28
N ILE A 60 2.29 -11.43 -23.18
CA ILE A 60 2.21 -12.54 -22.23
C ILE A 60 1.41 -12.10 -21.00
N PHE A 61 0.46 -12.93 -20.56
CA PHE A 61 -0.29 -12.71 -19.33
C PHE A 61 0.26 -13.55 -18.18
N ILE A 62 0.78 -12.90 -17.14
CA ILE A 62 1.30 -13.57 -15.94
C ILE A 62 0.32 -13.36 -14.78
N ARG A 63 0.05 -14.41 -14.00
CA ARG A 63 -0.70 -14.26 -12.74
C ARG A 63 0.17 -13.53 -11.73
N ARG A 64 -0.25 -12.32 -11.34
CA ARG A 64 0.48 -11.48 -10.39
C ARG A 64 -0.14 -11.48 -8.99
N HIS A 65 -1.47 -11.64 -8.89
CA HIS A 65 -2.17 -11.53 -7.61
C HIS A 65 -3.20 -12.66 -7.41
N SER A 66 -3.15 -13.32 -6.25
CA SER A 66 -4.12 -14.34 -5.86
C SER A 66 -5.51 -13.73 -5.61
N VAL A 67 -6.55 -14.56 -5.64
CA VAL A 67 -7.94 -14.12 -5.39
C VAL A 67 -8.10 -13.54 -3.99
N VAL A 68 -7.53 -14.19 -2.96
CA VAL A 68 -7.58 -13.72 -1.56
C VAL A 68 -6.98 -12.33 -1.45
N THR A 69 -5.84 -12.13 -2.10
CA THR A 69 -5.18 -10.83 -2.09
C THR A 69 -6.06 -9.77 -2.74
N ARG A 70 -6.63 -10.05 -3.93
CA ARG A 70 -7.51 -9.09 -4.61
C ARG A 70 -8.74 -8.71 -3.79
N LEU A 71 -9.45 -9.69 -3.24
CA LEU A 71 -10.65 -9.44 -2.44
C LEU A 71 -10.33 -8.62 -1.19
N THR A 72 -9.32 -9.02 -0.43
CA THR A 72 -8.91 -8.30 0.79
C THR A 72 -8.45 -6.88 0.50
N HIS A 73 -7.85 -6.64 -0.66
CA HIS A 73 -7.46 -5.29 -1.08
C HIS A 73 -8.67 -4.42 -1.41
N TRP A 74 -9.58 -4.87 -2.27
CA TRP A 74 -10.76 -4.08 -2.63
C TRP A 74 -11.66 -3.82 -1.43
N LEU A 75 -11.77 -4.78 -0.52
CA LEU A 75 -12.43 -4.58 0.76
C LEU A 75 -11.70 -3.52 1.61
N ASN A 76 -10.37 -3.53 1.67
CA ASN A 76 -9.61 -2.49 2.36
C ASN A 76 -9.81 -1.11 1.74
N VAL A 77 -9.84 -0.99 0.41
CA VAL A 77 -10.13 0.28 -0.27
C VAL A 77 -11.48 0.81 0.19
N LEU A 78 -12.51 -0.03 0.15
CA LEU A 78 -13.85 0.33 0.62
C LEU A 78 -13.85 0.76 2.09
N CYS A 79 -13.29 -0.07 2.98
CA CYS A 79 -13.26 0.22 4.41
C CYS A 79 -12.50 1.51 4.72
N LEU A 80 -11.31 1.71 4.14
CA LEU A 80 -10.49 2.90 4.37
C LEU A 80 -11.18 4.17 3.87
N SER A 81 -11.89 4.12 2.75
CA SER A 81 -12.70 5.25 2.27
C SER A 81 -13.78 5.64 3.28
N PHE A 82 -14.60 4.69 3.74
CA PHE A 82 -15.65 5.00 4.71
C PHE A 82 -15.10 5.38 6.09
N LEU A 83 -14.02 4.75 6.54
CA LEU A 83 -13.33 5.10 7.78
C LEU A 83 -12.80 6.53 7.76
N LEU A 84 -12.19 6.95 6.65
CA LEU A 84 -11.69 8.30 6.49
C LEU A 84 -12.85 9.31 6.53
N LEU A 85 -13.86 9.14 5.66
CA LEU A 85 -14.96 10.10 5.54
C LEU A 85 -15.80 10.20 6.83
N SER A 86 -16.02 9.08 7.52
CA SER A 86 -16.68 9.09 8.84
C SER A 86 -15.78 9.63 9.95
N GLY A 87 -14.47 9.38 9.89
CA GLY A 87 -13.49 9.92 10.83
C GLY A 87 -13.38 11.45 10.75
N LEU A 88 -13.40 12.01 9.54
CA LEU A 88 -13.45 13.47 9.31
C LEU A 88 -14.74 14.08 9.86
N GLN A 89 -15.87 13.36 9.77
CA GLN A 89 -17.11 13.79 10.43
C GLN A 89 -16.95 13.82 11.96
N ILE A 90 -16.38 12.76 12.56
CA ILE A 90 -16.17 12.69 14.01
C ILE A 90 -15.25 13.85 14.46
N PHE A 91 -14.22 14.16 13.68
CA PHE A 91 -13.32 15.28 13.93
C PHE A 91 -14.05 16.63 13.93
N ASN A 92 -15.02 16.84 13.03
CA ASN A 92 -15.81 18.07 12.99
C ASN A 92 -16.59 18.36 14.28
N ALA A 93 -16.88 17.35 15.11
CA ALA A 93 -17.54 17.57 16.39
C ALA A 93 -16.64 18.26 17.43
N HIS A 94 -15.32 18.12 17.30
CA HIS A 94 -14.34 18.76 18.15
C HIS A 94 -13.05 19.00 17.34
N PRO A 95 -12.99 20.06 16.52
CA PRO A 95 -11.95 20.25 15.50
C PRO A 95 -10.63 20.81 16.05
N GLU A 96 -10.23 20.30 17.21
CA GLU A 96 -8.98 20.65 17.88
C GLU A 96 -8.27 19.36 18.29
N LEU A 97 -6.94 19.40 18.37
CA LEU A 97 -6.10 18.29 18.81
C LEU A 97 -5.20 18.78 19.93
N TYR A 98 -5.12 17.98 20.99
CA TYR A 98 -4.33 18.30 22.17
C TYR A 98 -3.28 17.22 22.42
N TRP A 99 -2.31 17.55 23.26
CA TRP A 99 -1.38 16.58 23.80
C TRP A 99 -1.63 16.44 25.31
N GLY A 100 -1.85 15.21 25.77
CA GLY A 100 -2.08 14.88 27.18
C GLY A 100 -3.29 13.97 27.45
N HIS A 101 -3.61 13.85 28.74
CA HIS A 101 -4.72 13.03 29.25
C HIS A 101 -6.09 13.62 28.94
N TYR A 102 -6.23 14.91 29.20
CA TYR A 102 -7.45 15.68 29.02
C TYR A 102 -7.22 16.78 27.98
N GLY A 103 -8.32 17.31 27.48
CA GLY A 103 -8.31 18.43 26.54
C GLY A 103 -9.60 19.18 26.80
N ALA A 104 -9.46 20.36 27.38
CA ALA A 104 -10.55 21.24 27.75
C ALA A 104 -10.10 22.70 27.59
N ASP A 105 -11.06 23.62 27.63
CA ASP A 105 -10.84 25.07 27.53
C ASP A 105 -9.72 25.53 28.49
N GLY A 106 -8.54 25.80 27.93
CA GLY A 106 -7.33 26.19 28.67
C GLY A 106 -6.07 25.40 28.29
N ASP A 107 -6.21 24.18 27.74
CA ASP A 107 -5.07 23.41 27.24
C ASP A 107 -4.62 23.91 25.87
N PRO A 108 -3.31 24.10 25.62
CA PRO A 108 -2.83 24.56 24.33
C PRO A 108 -3.06 23.49 23.25
N ALA A 109 -4.01 23.75 22.35
CA ALA A 109 -4.22 22.91 21.18
C ALA A 109 -2.98 22.92 20.26
N VAL A 110 -2.56 21.73 19.84
CA VAL A 110 -1.49 21.52 18.86
C VAL A 110 -1.97 21.88 17.46
N LEU A 111 -3.21 21.53 17.14
CA LEU A 111 -3.88 21.81 15.88
C LEU A 111 -5.33 22.23 16.15
N THR A 112 -5.76 23.35 15.58
CA THR A 112 -7.18 23.78 15.56
C THR A 112 -7.57 24.08 14.12
N ILE A 113 -8.77 23.66 13.72
CA ILE A 113 -9.36 24.05 12.43
C ILE A 113 -10.71 24.68 12.73
N GLY A 114 -10.86 25.97 12.45
CA GLY A 114 -12.03 26.73 12.89
C GLY A 114 -12.49 27.77 11.88
N ALA A 115 -13.56 28.46 12.23
CA ALA A 115 -14.03 29.65 11.55
C ALA A 115 -13.89 30.87 12.47
N ASP A 116 -13.64 32.02 11.88
CA ASP A 116 -13.79 33.33 12.50
C ASP A 116 -14.88 34.09 11.76
N ASP A 117 -15.80 34.68 12.51
CA ASP A 117 -16.95 35.43 12.01
C ASP A 117 -16.73 36.95 12.09
N ALA A 118 -15.61 37.42 12.65
CA ALA A 118 -15.35 38.84 12.91
C ALA A 118 -15.38 39.73 11.65
N ALA A 119 -15.09 39.18 10.47
CA ALA A 119 -15.08 39.89 9.18
C ALA A 119 -15.91 39.18 8.09
N GLY A 120 -16.82 38.27 8.49
CA GLY A 120 -17.50 37.32 7.61
C GLY A 120 -16.95 35.89 7.77
N PRO A 121 -17.64 34.86 7.27
CA PRO A 121 -17.29 33.45 7.54
C PRO A 121 -15.95 33.11 6.91
N SER A 122 -14.89 33.15 7.72
CA SER A 122 -13.52 32.94 7.29
C SER A 122 -12.93 31.73 8.00
N GLY A 123 -12.42 30.76 7.23
CA GLY A 123 -11.82 29.55 7.79
C GLY A 123 -10.34 29.75 8.12
N PHE A 124 -9.86 29.10 9.17
CA PHE A 124 -8.45 29.07 9.54
C PHE A 124 -8.00 27.69 10.03
N VAL A 125 -6.69 27.44 9.89
CA VAL A 125 -5.97 26.36 10.56
C VAL A 125 -4.91 26.97 11.46
N ARG A 126 -4.88 26.58 12.73
CA ARG A 126 -3.86 27.00 13.69
C ARG A 126 -3.00 25.81 14.07
N VAL A 127 -1.69 25.91 13.90
CA VAL A 127 -0.72 24.88 14.27
C VAL A 127 0.27 25.50 15.26
N VAL A 128 0.30 25.01 16.50
CA VAL A 128 1.24 25.48 17.56
C VAL A 128 1.29 27.02 17.64
N GLY A 129 0.12 27.66 17.69
CA GLY A 129 -0.02 29.12 17.77
C GLY A 129 0.13 29.89 16.46
N VAL A 130 0.60 29.27 15.37
CA VAL A 130 0.64 29.90 14.04
C VAL A 130 -0.68 29.71 13.33
N GLN A 131 -1.39 30.80 13.04
CA GLN A 131 -2.67 30.78 12.33
C GLN A 131 -2.46 31.01 10.83
N ILE A 132 -3.03 30.14 10.02
CA ILE A 132 -2.99 30.17 8.55
C ILE A 132 -4.43 30.31 8.07
N PRO A 133 -4.77 31.33 7.27
CA PRO A 133 -6.10 31.46 6.69
C PRO A 133 -6.31 30.34 5.66
N THR A 134 -7.45 29.65 5.76
CA THR A 134 -7.83 28.51 4.91
C THR A 134 -9.24 28.66 4.33
N THR A 135 -9.71 29.91 4.24
CA THR A 135 -11.05 30.24 3.74
C THR A 135 -11.28 29.62 2.36
N GLY A 136 -12.41 28.93 2.19
CA GLY A 136 -12.77 28.20 0.97
C GLY A 136 -12.29 26.75 0.91
N MET A 137 -11.40 26.31 1.81
CA MET A 137 -10.89 24.93 1.86
C MET A 137 -11.23 24.23 3.18
N LEU A 138 -10.89 24.85 4.31
CA LEU A 138 -11.07 24.30 5.66
C LEU A 138 -11.57 25.38 6.61
N GLY A 139 -12.34 24.98 7.63
CA GLY A 139 -12.84 25.87 8.67
C GLY A 139 -14.27 26.38 8.43
N VAL A 140 -14.67 26.54 7.17
CA VAL A 140 -16.04 26.91 6.77
C VAL A 140 -16.44 26.05 5.57
N SER A 141 -17.67 25.53 5.57
CA SER A 141 -18.25 24.83 4.42
C SER A 141 -19.76 25.03 4.37
N GLU A 142 -20.29 25.05 3.15
CA GLU A 142 -21.73 25.13 2.92
C GLU A 142 -22.41 23.79 3.24
N VAL A 143 -23.51 23.85 3.99
CA VAL A 143 -24.40 22.72 4.29
C VAL A 143 -25.81 23.22 4.04
N ASP A 144 -26.52 22.58 3.11
CA ASP A 144 -27.89 22.95 2.73
C ASP A 144 -28.07 24.43 2.33
N GLY A 145 -27.04 25.03 1.72
CA GLY A 145 -27.05 26.44 1.29
C GLY A 145 -26.52 27.44 2.33
N GLU A 146 -26.26 26.98 3.57
CA GLU A 146 -25.85 27.85 4.67
C GLU A 146 -24.36 27.67 5.03
N PRO A 147 -23.59 28.76 5.21
CA PRO A 147 -22.21 28.69 5.66
C PRO A 147 -22.15 28.17 7.09
N THR A 148 -21.56 27.00 7.28
CA THR A 148 -21.42 26.35 8.58
C THR A 148 -19.94 26.29 8.98
N ALA A 149 -19.63 26.65 10.23
CA ALA A 149 -18.30 26.49 10.81
C ALA A 149 -18.00 25.00 11.05
N ARG A 150 -16.99 24.46 10.35
CA ARG A 150 -16.57 23.05 10.44
C ARG A 150 -15.19 22.85 9.85
N ALA A 151 -14.41 21.93 10.41
CA ALA A 151 -13.05 21.72 9.95
C ALA A 151 -12.97 21.23 8.50
N PHE A 152 -13.71 20.17 8.19
CA PHE A 152 -13.70 19.52 6.88
C PHE A 152 -15.02 19.73 6.13
N PRO A 153 -14.97 19.93 4.80
CA PRO A 153 -16.14 20.24 4.02
C PRO A 153 -17.15 19.09 3.94
N SER A 154 -18.41 19.44 3.68
CA SER A 154 -19.55 18.50 3.68
C SER A 154 -19.41 17.36 2.66
N TRP A 155 -18.77 17.60 1.52
CA TRP A 155 -18.50 16.58 0.50
C TRP A 155 -17.42 15.57 0.91
N ALA A 156 -16.57 15.92 1.88
CA ALA A 156 -15.48 15.07 2.37
C ALA A 156 -15.86 14.29 3.64
N THR A 157 -17.14 14.29 4.03
CA THR A 157 -17.61 13.65 5.26
C THR A 157 -18.84 12.79 5.01
N ILE A 158 -18.95 11.68 5.74
CA ILE A 158 -20.15 10.84 5.75
C ILE A 158 -20.63 10.66 7.20
N PRO A 159 -21.87 11.08 7.54
CA PRO A 159 -22.82 11.86 6.73
C PRO A 159 -22.32 13.27 6.38
N SER A 160 -22.93 13.91 5.37
CA SER A 160 -22.59 15.28 4.94
C SER A 160 -22.99 16.33 5.98
N PHE A 161 -24.11 16.12 6.65
CA PHE A 161 -24.56 16.92 7.79
C PHE A 161 -23.88 16.47 9.10
N GLN A 162 -23.87 17.35 10.09
CA GLN A 162 -23.17 17.09 11.35
C GLN A 162 -24.00 16.20 12.28
N ASP A 163 -23.72 14.89 12.25
CA ASP A 163 -24.26 13.92 13.20
C ASP A 163 -23.14 13.00 13.74
N LEU A 164 -22.67 13.32 14.95
CA LEU A 164 -21.62 12.57 15.65
C LEU A 164 -22.05 11.13 15.96
N ALA A 165 -23.33 10.87 16.21
CA ALA A 165 -23.79 9.52 16.51
C ALA A 165 -23.78 8.65 15.25
N ALA A 166 -24.26 9.17 14.11
CA ALA A 166 -24.18 8.48 12.83
C ALA A 166 -22.73 8.29 12.37
N GLY A 167 -21.88 9.32 12.46
CA GLY A 167 -20.46 9.22 12.10
C GLY A 167 -19.75 8.10 12.87
N ARG A 168 -19.93 8.04 14.20
CA ARG A 168 -19.37 6.97 15.04
C ARG A 168 -19.86 5.58 14.65
N ARG A 169 -21.16 5.41 14.36
CA ARG A 169 -21.72 4.10 13.95
C ARG A 169 -21.08 3.58 12.65
N TRP A 170 -20.98 4.44 11.63
CA TRP A 170 -20.32 4.10 10.37
C TRP A 170 -18.84 3.78 10.58
N HIS A 171 -18.16 4.60 11.37
CA HIS A 171 -16.74 4.40 11.64
C HIS A 171 -16.48 3.06 12.33
N PHE A 172 -17.20 2.73 13.40
CA PHE A 172 -17.01 1.46 14.10
C PHE A 172 -17.41 0.25 13.26
N PHE A 173 -18.45 0.34 12.44
CA PHE A 173 -18.85 -0.73 11.54
C PHE A 173 -17.72 -1.10 10.56
N PHE A 174 -17.18 -0.11 9.86
CA PHE A 174 -16.08 -0.34 8.92
C PHE A 174 -14.76 -0.63 9.61
N ALA A 175 -14.55 -0.15 10.85
CA ALA A 175 -13.35 -0.44 11.64
C ALA A 175 -13.29 -1.94 11.96
N TRP A 176 -14.39 -2.53 12.44
CA TRP A 176 -14.45 -3.96 12.70
C TRP A 176 -14.32 -4.80 11.44
N LEU A 177 -14.96 -4.38 10.34
CA LEU A 177 -14.80 -5.04 9.05
C LEU A 177 -13.34 -5.01 8.57
N PHE A 178 -12.66 -3.89 8.73
CA PHE A 178 -11.24 -3.72 8.40
C PHE A 178 -10.34 -4.59 9.28
N VAL A 179 -10.55 -4.59 10.60
CA VAL A 179 -9.76 -5.40 11.56
C VAL A 179 -9.93 -6.89 11.27
N ILE A 180 -11.17 -7.38 11.11
CA ILE A 180 -11.44 -8.79 10.82
C ILE A 180 -10.80 -9.18 9.48
N ASN A 181 -10.96 -8.36 8.43
CA ASN A 181 -10.32 -8.60 7.14
C ASN A 181 -8.78 -8.65 7.27
N GLY A 182 -8.22 -7.74 8.07
CA GLY A 182 -6.78 -7.70 8.38
C GLY A 182 -6.30 -8.97 9.07
N ILE A 183 -7.03 -9.46 10.09
CA ILE A 183 -6.71 -10.70 10.81
C ILE A 183 -6.78 -11.91 9.89
N VAL A 184 -7.84 -12.03 9.08
CA VAL A 184 -7.99 -13.12 8.11
C VAL A 184 -6.84 -13.11 7.10
N TYR A 185 -6.51 -11.93 6.57
CA TYR A 185 -5.41 -11.78 5.62
C TYR A 185 -4.06 -12.13 6.26
N PHE A 186 -3.79 -11.61 7.47
CA PHE A 186 -2.56 -11.87 8.19
C PHE A 186 -2.41 -13.35 8.56
N GLY A 187 -3.48 -13.99 9.05
CA GLY A 187 -3.53 -15.42 9.31
C GLY A 187 -3.24 -16.26 8.06
N PHE A 188 -3.83 -15.90 6.92
CA PHE A 188 -3.53 -16.54 5.64
C PHE A 188 -2.06 -16.36 5.23
N SER A 189 -1.50 -15.14 5.37
CA SER A 189 -0.09 -14.85 5.06
C SER A 189 0.91 -15.56 5.98
N LEU A 190 0.56 -15.80 7.24
CA LEU A 190 1.34 -16.59 8.19
C LEU A 190 1.33 -18.08 7.81
N LEU A 191 0.14 -18.64 7.57
CA LEU A 191 -0.03 -20.05 7.22
C LEU A 191 0.61 -20.44 5.89
N SER A 192 0.65 -19.51 4.93
CA SER A 192 1.30 -19.70 3.63
C SER A 192 2.83 -19.51 3.66
N GLY A 193 3.43 -19.14 4.79
CA GLY A 193 4.87 -18.85 4.90
C GLY A 193 5.33 -17.61 4.13
N HIS A 194 4.39 -16.86 3.57
CA HIS A 194 4.60 -15.73 2.67
C HIS A 194 5.30 -14.55 3.38
N PHE A 195 4.94 -14.31 4.64
CA PHE A 195 5.51 -13.21 5.42
C PHE A 195 7.02 -13.32 5.63
N ARG A 196 7.55 -14.54 5.76
CA ARG A 196 9.00 -14.77 5.97
C ARG A 196 9.81 -14.78 4.67
N ARG A 197 9.22 -15.20 3.54
CA ARG A 197 9.94 -15.30 2.26
C ARG A 197 10.06 -13.96 1.54
N ASP A 198 9.06 -13.09 1.69
CA ASP A 198 8.90 -11.97 0.75
C ASP A 198 9.00 -10.58 1.42
N LEU A 199 8.73 -10.42 2.72
CA LEU A 199 8.68 -9.11 3.38
C LEU A 199 9.98 -8.63 4.04
N ALA A 200 10.96 -9.50 4.28
CA ALA A 200 12.19 -9.09 4.96
C ALA A 200 13.19 -8.48 3.95
N PRO A 201 13.47 -7.17 3.97
CA PRO A 201 14.50 -6.60 3.11
C PRO A 201 15.86 -7.23 3.45
N THR A 202 16.63 -7.61 2.44
CA THR A 202 17.99 -8.11 2.63
C THR A 202 18.89 -6.98 3.13
N ALA A 203 19.84 -7.26 4.03
CA ALA A 203 20.65 -6.25 4.72
C ALA A 203 21.41 -5.29 3.77
N HIS A 204 21.66 -5.69 2.53
CA HIS A 204 22.30 -4.89 1.49
C HIS A 204 21.35 -3.85 0.83
N GLU A 205 20.03 -4.05 0.88
CA GLU A 205 19.01 -3.11 0.37
C GLU A 205 18.79 -1.91 1.31
N LEU A 206 19.25 -1.98 2.57
CA LEU A 206 19.06 -0.96 3.61
C LEU A 206 20.19 0.08 3.70
N SER A 207 21.15 0.07 2.77
CA SER A 207 22.24 1.04 2.78
C SER A 207 21.71 2.48 2.60
N PRO A 208 22.10 3.45 3.47
CA PRO A 208 21.65 4.84 3.37
C PRO A 208 21.93 5.51 2.01
N SER A 209 23.03 5.10 1.34
CA SER A 209 23.41 5.63 0.03
C SER A 209 22.53 5.11 -1.11
N HIS A 210 22.00 3.90 -0.99
CA HIS A 210 21.02 3.33 -1.94
C HIS A 210 19.65 3.95 -1.76
N LEU A 211 19.20 4.12 -0.51
CA LEU A 211 17.93 4.77 -0.20
C LEU A 211 17.88 6.22 -0.70
N GLY A 212 18.95 6.99 -0.52
CA GLY A 212 19.03 8.36 -1.03
C GLY A 212 18.93 8.44 -2.56
N ARG A 213 19.57 7.50 -3.28
CA ARG A 213 19.48 7.42 -4.74
C ARG A 213 18.08 7.01 -5.21
N GLU A 214 17.48 6.00 -4.59
CA GLU A 214 16.12 5.57 -4.93
C GLU A 214 15.08 6.67 -4.70
N VAL A 215 15.17 7.41 -3.59
CA VAL A 215 14.30 8.57 -3.32
C VAL A 215 14.46 9.63 -4.41
N LEU A 216 15.69 9.93 -4.81
CA LEU A 216 15.97 10.91 -5.86
C LEU A 216 15.48 10.44 -7.24
N ASP A 217 15.65 9.16 -7.56
CA ASP A 217 15.18 8.57 -8.82
C ASP A 217 13.64 8.48 -8.87
N HIS A 218 12.98 8.19 -7.75
CA HIS A 218 11.52 8.29 -7.62
C HIS A 218 11.03 9.73 -7.78
N ALA A 219 11.69 10.69 -7.14
CA ALA A 219 11.38 12.11 -7.29
C ALA A 219 11.60 12.62 -8.73
N ARG A 220 12.48 11.95 -9.49
CA ARG A 220 12.76 12.23 -10.92
C ARG A 220 11.90 11.42 -11.89
N LEU A 221 10.94 10.63 -11.40
CA LEU A 221 10.04 9.79 -12.21
C LEU A 221 10.77 8.80 -13.15
N ARG A 222 11.98 8.36 -12.77
CA ARG A 222 12.74 7.38 -13.55
C ARG A 222 12.35 5.98 -13.10
N PHE A 223 11.44 5.35 -13.83
CA PHE A 223 11.04 3.97 -13.57
C PHE A 223 12.00 3.00 -14.29
N PRO A 224 12.55 1.99 -13.60
CA PRO A 224 13.36 0.96 -14.24
C PRO A 224 12.56 0.24 -15.34
N LYS A 225 13.17 0.01 -16.51
CA LYS A 225 12.58 -0.73 -17.64
C LYS A 225 13.33 -2.07 -17.81
N GLY A 226 12.64 -3.12 -18.28
CA GLY A 226 13.25 -4.43 -18.56
C GLY A 226 13.32 -5.38 -17.36
N GLU A 227 14.38 -6.19 -17.26
CA GLU A 227 14.63 -7.15 -16.18
C GLU A 227 14.65 -6.49 -14.78
N GLU A 228 15.07 -5.22 -14.69
CA GLU A 228 15.05 -4.45 -13.44
C GLU A 228 13.63 -4.08 -12.97
N ALA A 229 12.63 -4.03 -13.88
CA ALA A 229 11.23 -3.86 -13.51
C ALA A 229 10.65 -5.08 -12.76
N LYS A 230 11.35 -6.23 -12.82
CA LYS A 230 11.01 -7.43 -12.04
C LYS A 230 11.45 -7.31 -10.58
N ARG A 231 12.41 -6.43 -10.26
CA ARG A 231 12.87 -6.20 -8.88
C ARG A 231 12.15 -4.98 -8.29
N TYR A 232 11.47 -5.19 -7.16
CA TYR A 232 10.81 -4.10 -6.44
C TYR A 232 11.83 -3.05 -5.99
N ASN A 233 11.46 -1.78 -6.13
CA ASN A 233 12.20 -0.64 -5.57
C ASN A 233 12.21 -0.74 -4.03
N ALA A 234 13.37 -0.62 -3.37
CA ALA A 234 13.47 -0.83 -1.93
C ALA A 234 12.65 0.20 -1.13
N LEU A 235 12.46 1.41 -1.68
CA LEU A 235 11.55 2.43 -1.16
C LEU A 235 10.10 1.94 -1.08
N GLN A 236 9.62 1.19 -2.07
CA GLN A 236 8.25 0.63 -2.07
C GLN A 236 8.09 -0.45 -1.00
N LYS A 237 9.09 -1.33 -0.85
CA LYS A 237 9.12 -2.36 0.20
C LYS A 237 9.10 -1.73 1.59
N LEU A 238 9.91 -0.69 1.81
CA LEU A 238 9.99 0.00 3.10
C LEU A 238 8.70 0.76 3.43
N ALA A 239 8.13 1.49 2.47
CA ALA A 239 6.86 2.16 2.66
C ALA A 239 5.75 1.17 3.04
N TYR A 240 5.70 0.02 2.35
CA TYR A 240 4.76 -1.06 2.68
C TYR A 240 4.99 -1.63 4.08
N LEU A 241 6.25 -1.92 4.45
CA LEU A 241 6.59 -2.43 5.78
C LEU A 241 6.17 -1.45 6.87
N ALA A 242 6.43 -0.15 6.67
CA ALA A 242 5.99 0.91 7.59
C ALA A 242 4.46 0.93 7.72
N VAL A 243 3.72 0.82 6.62
CA VAL A 243 2.25 0.77 6.67
C VAL A 243 1.75 -0.45 7.45
N VAL A 244 2.26 -1.63 7.15
CA VAL A 244 1.77 -2.90 7.72
C VAL A 244 2.16 -3.08 9.18
N VAL A 245 3.41 -2.75 9.54
CA VAL A 245 3.99 -3.06 10.85
C VAL A 245 3.83 -1.90 11.84
N ILE A 246 3.71 -0.67 11.33
CA ILE A 246 3.66 0.52 12.18
C ILE A 246 2.31 1.23 12.06
N LEU A 247 1.97 1.76 10.88
CA LEU A 247 0.82 2.65 10.74
C LEU A 247 -0.52 1.94 10.99
N LEU A 248 -0.75 0.76 10.42
CA LEU A 248 -2.01 0.03 10.62
C LEU A 248 -2.20 -0.45 12.07
N PRO A 249 -1.19 -1.07 12.73
CA PRO A 249 -1.30 -1.41 14.14
C PRO A 249 -1.53 -0.16 15.02
N LEU A 250 -0.79 0.93 14.76
CA LEU A 250 -0.94 2.18 15.50
C LEU A 250 -2.35 2.76 15.33
N MET A 251 -2.91 2.72 14.12
CA MET A 251 -4.27 3.15 13.81
C MET A 251 -5.31 2.37 14.62
N VAL A 252 -5.18 1.04 14.64
CA VAL A 252 -6.10 0.17 15.39
C VAL A 252 -5.96 0.40 16.89
N LEU A 253 -4.72 0.43 17.42
CA LEU A 253 -4.48 0.60 18.85
C LEU A 253 -5.00 1.94 19.37
N THR A 254 -4.69 3.04 18.67
CA THR A 254 -5.21 4.37 19.05
C THR A 254 -6.73 4.46 18.93
N GLY A 255 -7.33 3.81 17.93
CA GLY A 255 -8.79 3.69 17.80
C GLY A 255 -9.42 2.93 18.98
N LEU A 256 -8.79 1.84 19.41
CA LEU A 256 -9.20 1.07 20.58
C LEU A 256 -9.08 1.90 21.86
N THR A 257 -8.01 2.67 22.05
CA THR A 257 -7.83 3.58 23.19
C THR A 257 -8.98 4.59 23.31
N MET A 258 -9.51 5.06 22.18
CA MET A 258 -10.63 6.01 22.17
C MET A 258 -12.00 5.36 22.40
N SER A 259 -12.12 4.02 22.34
CA SER A 259 -13.37 3.31 22.58
C SER A 259 -13.77 3.36 24.06
N PRO A 260 -15.01 3.77 24.41
CA PRO A 260 -15.47 3.76 25.79
C PRO A 260 -15.38 2.38 26.46
N GLY A 261 -15.64 1.30 25.72
CA GLY A 261 -15.61 -0.06 26.26
C GLY A 261 -14.20 -0.56 26.53
N ILE A 262 -13.22 -0.21 25.69
CA ILE A 262 -11.83 -0.62 25.89
C ILE A 262 -11.16 0.24 26.96
N ASP A 263 -11.45 1.54 27.01
CA ASP A 263 -10.97 2.42 28.07
C ASP A 263 -11.36 1.91 29.46
N ALA A 264 -12.61 1.45 29.62
CA ALA A 264 -13.08 0.86 30.86
C ALA A 264 -12.42 -0.50 31.18
N ALA A 265 -12.07 -1.30 30.16
CA ALA A 265 -11.53 -2.65 30.32
C ALA A 265 -10.00 -2.71 30.44
N LEU A 266 -9.28 -1.78 29.78
CA LEU A 266 -7.83 -1.76 29.62
C LEU A 266 -7.28 -0.33 29.76
N PRO A 267 -7.38 0.31 30.94
CA PRO A 267 -6.92 1.68 31.15
C PRO A 267 -5.42 1.86 30.88
N ALA A 268 -4.61 0.80 31.10
CA ALA A 268 -3.17 0.82 30.79
C ALA A 268 -2.86 1.16 29.32
N LEU A 269 -3.78 0.86 28.38
CA LEU A 269 -3.59 1.23 26.98
C LEU A 269 -3.65 2.76 26.78
N VAL A 270 -4.46 3.46 27.58
CA VAL A 270 -4.58 4.91 27.57
C VAL A 270 -3.31 5.56 28.13
N ASP A 271 -2.75 4.96 29.19
CA ASP A 271 -1.51 5.42 29.80
C ASP A 271 -0.32 5.29 28.84
N ILE A 272 -0.25 4.21 28.04
CA ILE A 272 0.80 4.01 27.03
C ILE A 272 0.83 5.13 26.00
N PHE A 273 -0.34 5.62 25.58
CA PHE A 273 -0.44 6.73 24.64
C PHE A 273 -0.36 8.11 25.32
N GLY A 274 -0.21 8.16 26.64
CA GLY A 274 -0.16 9.41 27.40
C GLY A 274 -1.49 10.15 27.39
N GLY A 275 -2.61 9.42 27.32
CA GLY A 275 -3.94 10.00 27.39
C GLY A 275 -4.85 9.77 26.19
N ARG A 276 -6.15 10.04 26.41
CA ARG A 276 -7.19 9.95 25.38
C ARG A 276 -7.01 11.02 24.30
N GLN A 277 -6.61 12.23 24.67
CA GLN A 277 -6.39 13.29 23.69
C GLN A 277 -5.12 13.06 22.87
N SER A 278 -4.03 12.64 23.52
CA SER A 278 -2.82 12.17 22.83
C SER A 278 -3.17 11.06 21.82
N ALA A 279 -3.97 10.06 22.21
CA ALA A 279 -4.42 9.01 21.31
C ALA A 279 -5.21 9.55 20.12
N ARG A 280 -6.10 10.53 20.32
CA ARG A 280 -6.83 11.20 19.22
C ARG A 280 -5.88 11.91 18.24
N THR A 281 -4.89 12.62 18.77
CA THR A 281 -3.89 13.32 17.97
C THR A 281 -3.03 12.35 17.17
N ILE A 282 -2.53 11.27 17.81
CA ILE A 282 -1.75 10.23 17.13
C ILE A 282 -2.61 9.51 16.08
N HIS A 283 -3.88 9.24 16.37
CA HIS A 283 -4.81 8.63 15.41
C HIS A 283 -4.98 9.50 14.17
N PHE A 284 -5.19 10.81 14.35
CA PHE A 284 -5.32 11.76 13.26
C PHE A 284 -4.04 11.90 12.43
N ILE A 285 -2.86 11.94 13.08
CA ILE A 285 -1.56 11.96 12.40
C ILE A 285 -1.37 10.67 11.58
N THR A 286 -1.69 9.52 12.17
CA THR A 286 -1.59 8.21 11.51
C THR A 286 -2.55 8.14 10.32
N ALA A 287 -3.76 8.67 10.45
CA ALA A 287 -4.74 8.74 9.37
C ALA A 287 -4.21 9.61 8.22
N SER A 288 -3.66 10.77 8.55
CA SER A 288 -3.05 11.68 7.58
C SER A 288 -1.88 11.03 6.84
N ALA A 289 -1.01 10.29 7.54
CA ALA A 289 0.07 9.53 6.93
C ALA A 289 -0.44 8.43 5.99
N LEU A 290 -1.51 7.71 6.36
CA LEU A 290 -2.15 6.72 5.49
C LEU A 290 -2.79 7.36 4.25
N VAL A 291 -3.41 8.54 4.38
CA VAL A 291 -3.94 9.31 3.24
C VAL A 291 -2.82 9.70 2.28
N ILE A 292 -1.72 10.25 2.79
CA ILE A 292 -0.54 10.60 1.98
C ILE A 292 -0.01 9.35 1.26
N PHE A 293 0.12 8.22 1.99
CA PHE A 293 0.53 6.96 1.39
C PHE A 293 -0.40 6.53 0.25
N VAL A 294 -1.72 6.61 0.44
CA VAL A 294 -2.71 6.26 -0.61
C VAL A 294 -2.59 7.19 -1.81
N ILE A 295 -2.43 8.49 -1.61
CA ILE A 295 -2.25 9.47 -2.69
C ILE A 295 -1.00 9.13 -3.51
N VAL A 296 0.14 8.94 -2.85
CA VAL A 296 1.40 8.58 -3.50
C VAL A 296 1.26 7.22 -4.21
N HIS A 297 0.63 6.25 -3.55
CA HIS A 297 0.38 4.93 -4.11
C HIS A 297 -0.44 5.01 -5.42
N VAL A 298 -1.56 5.74 -5.41
CA VAL A 298 -2.42 5.90 -6.59
C VAL A 298 -1.69 6.67 -7.69
N ALA A 299 -0.94 7.72 -7.35
CA ALA A 299 -0.12 8.45 -8.31
C ALA A 299 0.89 7.52 -9.01
N MET A 300 1.56 6.67 -8.24
CA MET A 300 2.50 5.67 -8.76
C MET A 300 1.82 4.63 -9.66
N VAL A 301 0.60 4.18 -9.32
CA VAL A 301 -0.20 3.28 -10.17
C VAL A 301 -0.56 3.95 -11.49
N VAL A 302 -0.89 5.24 -11.46
CA VAL A 302 -1.21 6.02 -12.66
C VAL A 302 0.03 6.16 -13.55
N LEU A 303 1.15 6.59 -12.97
CA LEU A 303 2.40 6.88 -13.68
C LEU A 303 3.09 5.62 -14.26
N SER A 304 2.97 4.47 -13.59
CA SER A 304 3.60 3.21 -14.04
C SER A 304 2.77 2.42 -15.06
N GLY A 305 1.58 2.89 -15.43
CA GLY A 305 0.70 2.22 -16.39
C GLY A 305 -0.63 1.79 -15.77
N THR A 306 -1.56 2.75 -15.70
CA THR A 306 -2.86 2.61 -15.01
C THR A 306 -3.62 1.35 -15.39
N TRP A 307 -3.78 1.10 -16.70
CA TRP A 307 -4.63 0.02 -17.19
C TRP A 307 -4.08 -1.37 -16.86
N ASN A 308 -2.76 -1.57 -16.95
CA ASN A 308 -2.14 -2.86 -16.67
C ASN A 308 -2.19 -3.19 -15.17
N ASN A 309 -1.95 -2.19 -14.33
CA ASN A 309 -1.99 -2.33 -12.88
C ASN A 309 -3.42 -2.57 -12.36
N ILE A 310 -4.41 -1.79 -12.81
CA ILE A 310 -5.81 -1.99 -12.43
C ILE A 310 -6.29 -3.36 -12.91
N ARG A 311 -5.98 -3.73 -14.17
CA ARG A 311 -6.33 -5.06 -14.68
C ARG A 311 -5.73 -6.17 -13.85
N SER A 312 -4.46 -6.08 -13.43
CA SER A 312 -3.88 -7.09 -12.56
C SER A 312 -4.59 -7.15 -11.21
N MET A 313 -5.10 -6.04 -10.71
CA MET A 313 -5.79 -5.98 -9.42
C MET A 313 -7.26 -6.45 -9.47
N VAL A 314 -7.88 -6.39 -10.64
CA VAL A 314 -9.24 -6.92 -10.87
C VAL A 314 -9.18 -8.40 -11.27
N THR A 315 -8.41 -8.71 -12.33
CA THR A 315 -8.39 -10.04 -12.96
C THR A 315 -7.30 -10.97 -12.42
N GLY A 316 -6.28 -10.43 -11.76
CA GLY A 316 -5.08 -11.16 -11.34
C GLY A 316 -4.00 -11.30 -12.41
N ARG A 317 -4.25 -10.83 -13.65
CA ARG A 317 -3.34 -11.02 -14.78
C ARG A 317 -2.65 -9.72 -15.20
N TYR A 318 -1.34 -9.72 -15.23
CA TYR A 318 -0.51 -8.62 -15.70
C TYR A 318 -0.04 -8.91 -17.14
N ALA A 319 -0.13 -7.94 -18.05
CA ALA A 319 0.36 -8.12 -19.42
C ALA A 319 1.79 -7.58 -19.54
N ILE A 320 2.67 -8.37 -20.12
CA ILE A 320 4.01 -7.95 -20.51
C ILE A 320 4.02 -7.90 -22.04
N HIS A 321 4.31 -6.72 -22.58
CA HIS A 321 4.58 -6.56 -24.00
C HIS A 321 6.08 -6.74 -24.19
N GLU A 322 6.44 -7.80 -24.90
CA GLU A 322 7.82 -8.03 -25.27
C GLU A 322 8.01 -7.52 -26.70
N GLU A 323 8.88 -6.54 -26.83
CA GLU A 323 9.39 -6.08 -28.12
C GLU A 323 10.64 -6.89 -28.43
N GLY A 324 10.84 -7.22 -29.71
CA GLY A 324 11.97 -8.07 -30.13
C GLY A 324 13.32 -7.43 -29.80
N PRO A 325 14.43 -8.19 -29.90
CA PRO A 325 15.78 -7.73 -29.51
C PRO A 325 16.32 -6.48 -30.25
N ASN A 326 15.56 -5.89 -31.18
CA ASN A 326 15.93 -4.74 -31.99
C ASN A 326 14.97 -3.53 -31.84
N ALA A 327 14.30 -3.36 -30.69
CA ALA A 327 13.41 -2.23 -30.40
C ALA A 327 14.03 -1.19 -29.46
#